data_AF-A0A935S5T8-F1
#
_entry.id   AF-A0A935S5T8-F1
#
_cell.length_a   1.000
_cell.length_b   1.000
_cell.length_c   1.000
_cell.angle_alpha   90.00
_cell.angle_beta   90.00
_cell.angle_gamma   90.00
#
_symmetry.space_group_name_H-M   'P 1'
#
loop_
_entity.id
_entity.type
_entity.pdbx_description
1 polymer ?
#
loop_
_entity_poly.entity_id
_entity_poly.type
_entity_poly.pdbx_seq_one_letter_code
_entity_poly.pdbx_strand_id
1 'polypeptide(L)'
;MFAQLGKADKLYEQNRYFKAIPYYVNATKKQTTKQKANLKLADCYRKVNEYEKAESAYRSALSTDPNIDPQVNYDFASVLKANGKYDEALEQYTIYLKQKPNAESAKK
;
A
#
# COMPACT_ATOMS: atom_id res chain seq x y z
N MET A 1 -3.99 10.69 -22.04
CA MET A 1 -4.35 11.18 -20.67
C MET A 1 -3.78 10.25 -19.57
N PHE A 2 -2.47 9.98 -19.58
CA PHE A 2 -1.75 9.11 -18.60
C PHE A 2 -0.64 9.85 -17.83
N ALA A 3 -0.50 11.16 -18.04
CA ALA A 3 0.68 11.93 -17.62
C ALA A 3 0.91 12.04 -16.10
N GLN A 4 -0.14 11.90 -15.29
CA GLN A 4 -0.05 12.10 -13.84
C GLN A 4 0.58 10.89 -13.13
N LEU A 5 0.20 9.66 -13.49
CA LEU A 5 0.74 8.44 -12.87
C LEU A 5 2.22 8.25 -13.25
N GLY A 6 2.58 8.41 -14.52
CA GLY A 6 3.98 8.29 -14.95
C GLY A 6 4.91 9.33 -14.32
N LYS A 7 4.42 10.57 -14.10
CA LYS A 7 5.17 11.59 -13.38
C LYS A 7 5.31 11.25 -11.88
N ALA A 8 4.26 10.69 -11.28
CA ALA A 8 4.29 10.22 -9.90
C ALA A 8 5.33 9.09 -9.74
N ASP A 9 5.31 8.10 -10.64
CA ASP A 9 6.24 6.98 -10.65
C ASP A 9 7.69 7.45 -10.77
N LYS A 10 7.98 8.39 -11.69
CA LYS A 10 9.33 8.98 -11.81
C LYS A 10 9.80 9.67 -10.53
N LEU A 11 8.91 10.40 -9.86
CA LEU A 11 9.24 11.06 -8.57
C LEU A 11 9.45 10.03 -7.45
N TYR A 12 8.67 8.95 -7.45
CA TYR A 12 8.80 7.84 -6.52
C TYR A 12 10.15 7.13 -6.68
N GLU A 13 10.56 6.82 -7.91
CA GLU A 13 11.85 6.19 -8.21
C GLU A 13 13.04 7.07 -7.79
N GLN A 14 12.86 8.40 -7.78
CA GLN A 14 13.83 9.36 -7.26
C GLN A 14 13.79 9.50 -5.72
N ASN A 15 13.01 8.67 -5.01
CA ASN A 15 12.74 8.76 -3.57
C ASN A 15 12.12 10.10 -3.13
N ARG A 16 11.54 10.86 -4.07
CA ARG A 16 10.89 12.15 -3.79
C ARG A 16 9.42 11.93 -3.41
N TYR A 17 9.19 11.10 -2.41
CA TYR A 17 7.86 10.61 -2.00
C TYR A 17 6.88 11.76 -1.72
N PHE A 18 7.30 12.76 -0.94
CA PHE A 18 6.47 13.92 -0.63
C PHE A 18 5.98 14.66 -1.89
N LYS A 19 6.84 14.76 -2.91
CA LYS A 19 6.50 15.42 -4.17
C LYS A 19 5.68 14.52 -5.08
N ALA A 20 5.74 13.19 -4.92
CA ALA A 20 4.96 12.22 -5.69
C ALA A 20 3.49 12.15 -5.22
N ILE A 21 3.23 12.34 -3.91
CA ILE A 21 1.90 12.29 -3.28
C ILE A 21 0.81 13.02 -4.09
N PRO A 22 0.91 14.32 -4.43
CA PRO A 22 -0.17 15.03 -5.12
C PRO A 22 -0.47 14.46 -6.52
N TYR A 23 0.53 13.87 -7.19
CA TYR A 23 0.35 13.23 -8.48
C TYR A 23 -0.37 11.89 -8.34
N TYR A 24 -0.03 11.09 -7.31
CA TYR A 24 -0.75 9.86 -7.01
C TYR A 24 -2.19 10.14 -6.55
N VAL A 25 -2.44 11.15 -5.71
CA VAL A 25 -3.80 11.59 -5.32
C VAL A 25 -4.64 11.95 -6.55
N ASN A 26 -4.08 12.63 -7.54
CA ASN A 26 -4.82 12.88 -8.78
C ASN A 26 -5.04 11.62 -9.61
N ALA A 27 -4.12 10.65 -9.57
CA ALA A 27 -4.26 9.38 -10.27
C ALA A 27 -5.31 8.45 -9.63
N THR A 28 -5.64 8.61 -8.34
CA THR A 28 -6.72 7.83 -7.69
C THR A 28 -8.12 8.20 -8.20
N LYS A 29 -8.28 9.39 -8.81
CA LYS A 29 -9.58 9.86 -9.35
C LYS A 29 -10.05 9.05 -10.55
N LYS A 30 -9.17 8.30 -11.21
CA LYS A 30 -9.51 7.44 -12.35
C LYS A 30 -9.64 6.00 -11.90
N GLN A 31 -10.82 5.41 -12.11
CA GLN A 31 -11.09 4.02 -11.68
C GLN A 31 -10.06 3.02 -12.22
N THR A 32 -9.65 3.16 -13.48
CA THR A 32 -8.67 2.27 -14.13
C THR A 32 -7.27 2.29 -13.50
N THR A 33 -6.89 3.36 -12.80
CA THR A 33 -5.59 3.48 -12.13
C THR A 33 -5.72 3.58 -10.62
N LYS A 34 -6.94 3.53 -10.08
CA LYS A 34 -7.23 3.85 -8.68
C LYS A 34 -6.51 2.93 -7.70
N GLN A 35 -6.55 1.63 -7.95
CA GLN A 35 -5.90 0.65 -7.09
C GLN A 35 -4.38 0.86 -7.05
N LYS A 36 -3.72 0.83 -8.22
CA LYS A 36 -2.26 1.05 -8.33
C LYS A 36 -1.82 2.39 -7.73
N ALA A 37 -2.59 3.46 -8.00
CA ALA A 37 -2.31 4.78 -7.45
C ALA A 37 -2.44 4.81 -5.92
N ASN A 38 -3.47 4.19 -5.35
CA ASN A 38 -3.64 4.10 -3.90
C ASN A 38 -2.52 3.28 -3.23
N LEU A 39 -2.06 2.17 -3.83
CA LEU A 39 -0.93 1.40 -3.30
C LEU A 39 0.35 2.23 -3.24
N LYS A 40 0.68 2.94 -4.33
CA LYS A 40 1.86 3.81 -4.38
C LYS A 40 1.72 5.03 -3.48
N LEU A 41 0.52 5.58 -3.36
CA LEU A 41 0.21 6.66 -2.44
C LEU A 41 0.41 6.22 -0.98
N ALA A 42 -0.06 5.01 -0.63
CA ALA A 42 0.10 4.43 0.68
C ALA A 42 1.59 4.24 1.03
N ASP A 43 2.39 3.71 0.10
CA ASP A 43 3.83 3.59 0.32
C ASP A 43 4.50 4.97 0.46
N CYS A 44 4.13 5.96 -0.36
CA CYS A 44 4.65 7.32 -0.21
C CYS A 44 4.38 7.87 1.19
N TYR A 45 3.13 7.74 1.68
CA TYR A 45 2.76 8.18 3.03
C TYR A 45 3.53 7.43 4.11
N ARG A 46 3.70 6.11 3.97
CA ARG A 46 4.51 5.29 4.88
C ARG A 46 5.97 5.76 4.92
N LYS A 47 6.58 6.06 3.76
CA LYS A 47 7.96 6.55 3.63
C LYS A 47 8.17 7.94 4.22
N VAL A 48 7.12 8.75 4.32
CA VAL A 48 7.16 10.07 4.98
C VAL A 48 6.56 10.06 6.39
N ASN A 49 6.32 8.87 6.97
CA ASN A 49 5.79 8.66 8.32
C ASN A 49 4.37 9.20 8.56
N GLU A 50 3.59 9.40 7.50
CA GLU A 50 2.17 9.80 7.54
C GLU A 50 1.28 8.54 7.62
N TYR A 51 1.42 7.78 8.71
CA TYR A 51 0.87 6.42 8.81
C TYR A 51 -0.67 6.37 8.79
N GLU A 52 -1.39 7.36 9.32
CA GLU A 52 -2.86 7.43 9.24
C GLU A 52 -3.36 7.57 7.79
N LYS A 53 -2.67 8.37 6.98
CA LYS A 53 -2.97 8.55 5.56
C LYS A 53 -2.57 7.31 4.75
N ALA A 54 -1.45 6.69 5.12
CA ALA A 54 -1.01 5.44 4.51
C ALA A 54 -2.06 4.32 4.71
N GLU A 55 -2.57 4.17 5.93
CA GLU A 55 -3.64 3.22 6.25
C GLU A 55 -4.88 3.46 5.38
N SER A 56 -5.35 4.71 5.30
CA SER A 56 -6.53 5.06 4.49
C SER A 56 -6.35 4.70 3.01
N ALA A 57 -5.14 4.92 2.48
CA ALA A 57 -4.80 4.57 1.10
C ALA A 57 -4.71 3.05 0.89
N TYR A 58 -4.13 2.29 1.83
CA TYR A 58 -4.12 0.82 1.78
C TYR A 58 -5.52 0.23 1.79
N ARG A 59 -6.39 0.68 2.71
CA ARG A 59 -7.80 0.24 2.76
C ARG A 59 -8.50 0.51 1.43
N SER A 60 -8.33 1.70 0.87
CA SER A 60 -8.91 2.07 -0.43
C SER A 60 -8.42 1.19 -1.59
N ALA A 61 -7.14 0.80 -1.59
CA ALA A 61 -6.59 -0.10 -2.59
C ALA A 61 -7.16 -1.52 -2.46
N LEU A 62 -7.18 -2.06 -1.24
CA LEU A 62 -7.67 -3.41 -0.93
C LEU A 62 -9.19 -3.57 -1.17
N SER A 63 -9.97 -2.49 -1.07
CA SER A 63 -11.41 -2.52 -1.40
C SER A 63 -11.71 -2.56 -2.90
N THR A 64 -10.73 -2.31 -3.78
CA THR A 64 -10.99 -2.21 -5.24
C THR A 64 -10.93 -3.57 -5.93
N ASP A 65 -9.87 -4.34 -5.71
CA ASP A 65 -9.71 -5.68 -6.28
C ASP A 65 -8.92 -6.55 -5.29
N PRO A 66 -9.37 -7.79 -5.01
CA PRO A 66 -8.74 -8.66 -4.02
C PRO A 66 -7.45 -9.35 -4.50
N ASN A 67 -7.15 -9.33 -5.81
CA ASN A 67 -5.97 -9.95 -6.40
C ASN A 67 -4.78 -8.97 -6.38
N ILE A 68 -4.25 -8.73 -5.19
CA ILE A 68 -3.10 -7.85 -4.97
C ILE A 68 -1.88 -8.68 -4.60
N ASP A 69 -0.70 -8.18 -4.96
CA ASP A 69 0.56 -8.71 -4.48
C ASP A 69 0.53 -8.90 -2.94
N PRO A 70 0.87 -10.11 -2.43
CA PRO A 70 0.81 -10.39 -1.00
C PRO A 70 1.60 -9.40 -0.15
N GLN A 71 2.69 -8.84 -0.68
CA GLN A 71 3.54 -7.86 0.01
C GLN A 71 2.75 -6.64 0.49
N VAL A 72 1.65 -6.30 -0.18
CA VAL A 72 0.77 -5.20 0.24
C VAL A 72 0.19 -5.45 1.63
N ASN A 73 -0.18 -6.70 1.95
CA ASN A 73 -0.69 -7.03 3.29
C ASN A 73 0.42 -6.88 4.35
N TYR A 74 1.67 -7.21 4.04
CA TYR A 74 2.80 -6.99 4.94
C TYR A 74 3.08 -5.50 5.18
N ASP A 75 3.08 -4.69 4.11
CA ASP A 75 3.32 -3.25 4.24
C ASP A 75 2.16 -2.56 4.97
N PHE A 76 0.93 -2.98 4.71
CA PHE A 76 -0.26 -2.50 5.42
C PHE A 76 -0.22 -2.87 6.91
N ALA A 77 0.11 -4.13 7.24
CA ALA A 77 0.31 -4.57 8.61
C ALA A 77 1.36 -3.72 9.36
N SER A 78 2.45 -3.37 8.66
CA SER A 78 3.51 -2.52 9.22
C SER A 78 3.02 -1.10 9.52
N VAL A 79 2.13 -0.56 8.67
CA VAL A 79 1.47 0.73 8.92
C VAL A 79 0.47 0.64 10.07
N LEU A 80 -0.35 -0.41 10.13
CA LEU A 80 -1.30 -0.64 11.23
C LEU A 80 -0.57 -0.73 12.57
N LYS A 81 0.55 -1.46 12.61
CA LYS A 81 1.44 -1.52 13.78
C LYS A 81 1.97 -0.14 14.17
N ALA A 82 2.39 0.68 13.20
CA ALA A 82 2.86 2.04 13.46
C ALA A 82 1.75 2.96 14.00
N ASN A 83 0.49 2.71 13.61
CA ASN A 83 -0.70 3.36 14.16
C ASN A 83 -1.17 2.75 15.50
N GLY A 84 -0.47 1.76 16.07
CA GLY A 84 -0.86 1.09 17.32
C GLY A 84 -2.02 0.08 17.18
N LYS A 85 -2.43 -0.24 15.95
CA LYS A 85 -3.52 -1.19 15.65
C LYS A 85 -2.97 -2.61 15.53
N TYR A 86 -2.54 -3.16 16.65
CA TYR A 86 -1.79 -4.42 16.68
C TYR A 86 -2.63 -5.63 16.26
N ASP A 87 -3.90 -5.71 16.66
CA ASP A 87 -4.79 -6.82 16.28
C ASP A 87 -5.00 -6.87 14.76
N GLU A 88 -5.37 -5.73 14.16
CA GLU A 88 -5.53 -5.64 12.70
C GLU A 88 -4.20 -5.91 11.97
N ALA A 89 -3.07 -5.47 12.51
CA ALA A 89 -1.76 -5.76 11.94
C ALA A 89 -1.48 -7.27 11.92
N LEU A 90 -1.81 -8.00 13.00
CA LEU A 90 -1.67 -9.46 13.06
C LEU A 90 -2.54 -10.18 12.03
N GLU A 91 -3.77 -9.71 11.80
CA GLU A 91 -4.64 -10.24 10.76
C GLU A 91 -4.01 -10.09 9.37
N GLN A 92 -3.47 -8.90 9.06
CA GLN A 92 -2.84 -8.63 7.77
C GLN A 92 -1.52 -9.43 7.59
N TYR A 93 -0.70 -9.56 8.63
CA TYR A 93 0.47 -10.45 8.58
C TYR A 93 0.08 -11.91 8.36
N THR A 94 -1.00 -12.37 8.97
CA THR A 94 -1.51 -13.73 8.79
C THR A 94 -1.96 -13.96 7.35
N ILE A 95 -2.63 -12.99 6.73
CA ILE A 95 -3.01 -13.05 5.31
C ILE A 95 -1.77 -13.14 4.42
N TYR A 96 -0.76 -12.29 4.67
CA TYR A 96 0.51 -12.32 3.95
C TYR A 96 1.19 -13.71 4.03
N LEU A 97 1.26 -14.30 5.23
CA LEU A 97 1.89 -15.60 5.45
C LEU A 97 1.13 -16.74 4.77
N LYS A 98 -0.20 -16.71 4.77
CA LYS A 98 -1.02 -17.72 4.07
C LYS A 98 -0.84 -17.70 2.55
N GLN A 99 -0.58 -16.53 1.97
CA GLN A 99 -0.39 -16.36 0.53
C GLN A 99 1.05 -16.64 0.06
N LYS A 100 2.01 -16.77 0.98
CA LYS A 100 3.33 -17.33 0.72
C LYS A 100 3.27 -18.83 1.07
N PRO A 101 3.04 -19.75 0.11
CA PRO A 101 2.93 -21.20 0.38
C PRO A 101 4.22 -21.87 0.88
N ASN A 102 5.18 -21.13 1.46
CA ASN A 102 6.48 -21.64 1.87
C ASN A 102 6.98 -21.09 3.23
N ALA A 103 6.12 -20.47 4.05
CA ALA A 103 6.54 -19.91 5.34
C ALA A 103 6.30 -20.82 6.55
N GLU A 104 5.46 -21.87 6.47
CA GLU A 104 5.27 -22.82 7.58
C GLU A 104 5.05 -24.25 7.10
N SER A 105 6.14 -24.93 6.75
CA SER A 105 6.30 -26.37 6.93
C SER A 105 6.51 -26.72 8.42
N ALA A 106 5.82 -26.06 9.35
CA ALA A 106 6.22 -26.07 10.76
C ALA A 106 5.06 -25.96 11.76
N LYS A 107 4.02 -26.79 11.60
CA LYS A 107 3.33 -27.36 12.77
C LYS A 107 3.13 -28.85 12.53
N LYS A 108 4.14 -29.61 12.96
CA LYS A 108 4.07 -31.05 13.20
C LYS A 108 3.46 -31.27 14.57
#